data_AF-A0AAN2CC73-F1
#
_entry.id   AF-A0AAN2CC73-F1
#
_cell.length_a   1.000
_cell.length_b   1.000
_cell.length_c   1.000
_cell.angle_alpha   90.00
_cell.angle_beta   90.00
_cell.angle_gamma   90.00
#
_symmetry.space_group_name_H-M   'P 1'
#
loop_
_entity.id
_entity.type
_entity.pdbx_description
1 polymer ?
#
loop_
_entity_poly.entity_id
_entity_poly.type
_entity_poly.pdbx_seq_one_letter_code
_entity_poly.pdbx_strand_id
1 'polypeptide(L)' 'MVTEKNISSHSARKCRGRALWEAGTPIETISKMLNHSSPAVTMTYLDITQDEVNQTYYELNI' A
#
# COMPACT_ATOMS: atom_id res chain seq x y z
N MET A 1 12.17 23.62 2.92
CA MET A 1 12.00 23.31 1.49
C MET A 1 10.88 22.29 1.38
N VAL A 2 9.69 22.73 0.97
CA VAL A 2 8.60 21.79 0.68
C VAL A 2 8.90 21.26 -0.71
N THR A 3 9.38 20.02 -0.79
CA THR A 3 9.57 19.34 -2.07
C THR A 3 8.22 19.26 -2.76
N GLU A 4 8.09 19.79 -3.97
CA GLU A 4 6.88 19.64 -4.76
C GLU A 4 6.63 18.14 -4.96
N LYS A 5 5.64 17.60 -4.25
CA LYS A 5 5.17 16.23 -4.46
C LYS A 5 4.62 16.21 -5.87
N ASN A 6 5.26 15.48 -6.78
CA ASN A 6 4.73 15.28 -8.14
C ASN A 6 3.34 14.65 -8.06
N ILE A 7 2.28 15.46 -8.09
CA ILE A 7 0.90 15.01 -8.09
C ILE A 7 0.57 14.60 -9.54
N SER A 8 0.59 13.30 -9.82
CA SER A 8 0.18 12.74 -11.10
C SER A 8 -0.92 11.70 -10.90
N SER A 9 -1.46 11.16 -12.01
CA SER A 9 -2.41 10.04 -11.96
C SER A 9 -1.85 8.83 -11.21
N HIS A 10 -0.53 8.60 -11.24
CA HIS A 10 0.12 7.57 -10.43
C HIS A 10 0.05 7.88 -8.93
N SER A 11 0.16 9.14 -8.53
CA SER A 11 0.02 9.57 -7.12
C SER A 11 -1.41 9.35 -6.61
N ALA A 12 -2.42 9.60 -7.45
CA ALA A 12 -3.82 9.31 -7.14
C ALA A 12 -4.11 7.80 -7.03
N ARG A 13 -3.55 7.00 -7.95
CA ARG A 13 -3.66 5.53 -7.91
C ARG A 13 -3.04 4.95 -6.64
N LYS A 14 -1.85 5.43 -6.25
CA LYS A 14 -1.17 5.06 -5.01
C LYS A 14 -2.00 5.45 -3.79
N CYS A 15 -2.55 6.67 -3.76
CA CYS A 15 -3.44 7.15 -2.70
C CYS A 15 -4.68 6.25 -2.54
N ARG A 16 -5.39 5.95 -3.63
CA ARG A 16 -6.56 5.07 -3.60
C ARG A 16 -6.21 3.65 -3.14
N GLY A 17 -5.08 3.11 -3.59
CA GLY A 17 -4.63 1.79 -3.17
C GLY A 17 -4.31 1.74 -1.67
N ARG A 18 -3.66 2.78 -1.12
CA ARG A 18 -3.40 2.90 0.32
C ARG A 18 -4.68 2.97 1.14
N ALA A 19 -5.61 3.83 0.75
CA ALA A 19 -6.88 3.98 1.48
C ALA A 19 -7.68 2.67 1.54
N LEU A 20 -7.65 1.86 0.48
CA LEU A 20 -8.29 0.54 0.48
C LEU A 20 -7.58 -0.46 1.39
N TRP A 21 -6.25 -0.43 1.40
CA TRP A 21 -5.44 -1.28 2.29
C TRP A 21 -5.73 -0.95 3.75
N GLU A 22 -5.71 0.33 4.12
CA GLU A 22 -6.00 0.82 5.47
C GLU A 22 -7.44 0.51 5.91
N ALA A 23 -8.38 0.41 4.95
CA ALA A 23 -9.75 -0.06 5.21
C ALA A 23 -9.89 -1.60 5.31
N GLY A 24 -8.78 -2.36 5.24
CA GLY A 24 -8.76 -3.81 5.37
C GLY A 24 -9.07 -4.58 4.09
N THR A 25 -9.01 -3.95 2.92
CA THR A 25 -9.21 -4.65 1.64
C THR A 25 -8.03 -5.61 1.38
N PRO A 26 -8.27 -6.88 0.99
CA PRO A 26 -7.20 -7.82 0.69
C PRO A 26 -6.26 -7.33 -0.40
N ILE A 27 -4.95 -7.54 -0.21
CA ILE A 27 -3.89 -7.02 -1.11
C ILE A 27 -4.02 -7.58 -2.54
N GLU A 28 -4.54 -8.80 -2.70
CA GLU A 28 -4.81 -9.44 -3.99
C GLU A 28 -5.92 -8.70 -4.76
N THR A 29 -6.93 -8.22 -4.03
CA THR A 29 -8.04 -7.44 -4.61
C THR A 29 -7.52 -6.10 -5.11
N ILE A 30 -6.69 -5.43 -4.30
CA ILE A 30 -6.05 -4.17 -4.69
C ILE A 30 -5.10 -4.38 -5.87
N SER A 31 -4.31 -5.47 -5.86
CA SER A 31 -3.39 -5.82 -6.94
C SER A 31 -4.12 -6.03 -8.27
N LYS A 32 -5.26 -6.74 -8.25
CA LYS A 32 -6.11 -6.93 -9.43
C LYS A 32 -6.69 -5.61 -9.93
N MET A 33 -7.15 -4.73 -9.02
CA MET A 33 -7.67 -3.41 -9.37
C MET A 33 -6.60 -2.49 -9.99
N LEU A 34 -5.37 -2.57 -9.50
CA LEU A 34 -4.24 -1.81 -10.02
C LEU A 34 -3.60 -2.45 -11.27
N ASN A 35 -4.05 -3.64 -11.67
CA ASN A 35 -3.49 -4.41 -12.78
C ASN A 35 -1.98 -4.67 -12.64
N HIS A 36 -1.55 -5.01 -11.42
CA HIS A 36 -0.18 -5.41 -11.14
C HIS A 36 0.02 -6.91 -11.38
N SER A 37 1.24 -7.29 -11.78
CA SER A 37 1.60 -8.67 -12.10
C SER A 37 1.61 -9.60 -10.89
N SER A 38 1.73 -9.08 -9.67
CA SER A 38 1.62 -9.85 -8.43
C SER A 38 1.28 -8.97 -7.22
N PRO A 39 0.76 -9.55 -6.13
CA PRO A 39 0.57 -8.84 -4.87
C PRO A 39 1.86 -8.21 -4.33
N ALA A 40 3.03 -8.84 -4.56
CA ALA A 40 4.32 -8.30 -4.16
C ALA A 40 4.62 -6.93 -4.79
N VAL A 41 4.28 -6.74 -6.08
CA VAL A 41 4.40 -5.44 -6.74
C VAL A 41 3.51 -4.41 -6.07
N THR A 42 2.30 -4.81 -5.64
CA THR A 42 1.37 -3.91 -4.94
C THR A 42 1.86 -3.52 -3.55
N MET A 43 2.44 -4.45 -2.79
CA MET A 43 3.05 -4.14 -1.49
C MET A 43 4.16 -3.09 -1.63
N THR A 44 5.08 -3.28 -2.57
CA THR A 44 6.13 -2.28 -2.87
C THR A 44 5.53 -0.96 -3.36
N TYR A 45 4.53 -1.00 -4.24
CA TYR A 45 3.90 0.21 -4.80
C TYR A 45 3.21 1.05 -3.72
N LEU A 46 2.64 0.41 -2.71
CA LEU A 46 1.96 1.01 -1.57
C LEU A 46 2.89 1.27 -0.38
N ASP A 47 4.21 1.14 -0.54
CA ASP A 47 5.18 1.29 0.54
C ASP A 47 4.81 0.48 1.81
N ILE A 48 4.20 -0.71 1.64
CA ILE A 48 3.93 -1.62 2.77
C ILE A 48 5.28 -2.19 3.19
N THR A 49 5.79 -1.74 4.33
CA THR A 49 7.13 -2.10 4.81
C THR A 49 7.09 -3.34 5.68
N GLN A 50 8.25 -3.99 5.83
CA GLN A 50 8.44 -5.05 6.83
C GLN A 50 8.15 -4.54 8.24
N ASP A 51 8.30 -3.24 8.51
CA ASP A 51 7.98 -2.62 9.80
C ASP A 51 6.46 -2.57 10.06
N GLU A 52 5.64 -2.27 9.05
CA GLU A 52 4.17 -2.39 9.16
C GLU A 52 3.76 -3.84 9.46
N VAL A 53 4.42 -4.82 8.83
CA VAL A 53 4.19 -6.24 9.13
C VAL A 53 4.64 -6.58 10.55
N ASN A 54 5.78 -6.05 11.00
CA ASN A 54 6.32 -6.31 12.33
C ASN A 54 5.42 -5.74 13.43
N GLN A 55 4.78 -4.60 13.19
CA GLN A 55 3.81 -3.99 14.10
C GLN A 55 2.66 -4.95 14.45
N THR A 56 2.23 -5.80 13.51
CA THR A 56 1.16 -6.78 13.76
C THR A 56 1.52 -7.83 14.83
N TYR A 57 2.81 -8.17 14.98
CA TYR A 57 3.25 -9.10 16.04
C TYR A 57 3.18 -8.46 17.43
N TYR A 58 3.52 -7.16 17.52
CA TYR A 58 3.41 -6.41 18.77
C TYR A 58 1.96 -6.18 19.20
N GLU A 59 1.06 -5.94 18.24
CA GLU A 59 -0.38 -5.75 18.52
C GLU A 59 -1.08 -7.05 18.97
N LEU A 60 -0.61 -8.19 18.50
CA LEU A 60 -1.12 -9.51 18.93
C LEU A 60 -0.50 -10.00 20.24
N ASN A 61 0.45 -9.26 20.82
CA ASN A 61 1.14 -9.54 22.09
C ASN A 61 1.59 -11.01 22.23
N ILE A 62 2.19 -11.53 21.15
CA ILE A 62 2.81 -12.86 21.02
C ILE A 62 4.32 -12.75 20.85
#